data_AF-A0AAD9RI80-F1
#
_entry.id   AF-A0AAD9RI80-F1
#
_cell.length_a   1.000
_cell.length_b   1.000
_cell.length_c   1.000
_cell.angle_alpha   90.00
_cell.angle_beta   90.00
_cell.angle_gamma   90.00
#
_symmetry.space_group_name_H-M   'P 1'
#
loop_
_entity.id
_entity.type
_entity.pdbx_description
1 polymer ?
#
loop_
_entity_poly.entity_id
_entity_poly.type
_entity_poly.pdbx_seq_one_letter_code
_entity_poly.pdbx_strand_id
1 'polypeptide(L)'
;MTVDIVELLKEPRMITVCAPMVRYSKLPFRMLVRRYECDICFTPMIVANSFVKSAKARDSEFSTIEEDTPLIAQFAANNVADFANAAEIVAPYCDGVDLNSGCPQRWAINEGYGVDMLKHPELVKDIVSQVRNRVSQPFTVSVKIRVLKDIRRTVDFCQTLEKAGASFLTVHARTPEMRYEPIHLDDLKIVRDSVQLPLIANGDVKNLKNAQKLYEEANCEGIMSARGILANPSLFSGCATTPLQCVQDWIDITARIDTHFLCFHHHLVFMTEKMLSKKDRVYLNALKTRESVLEFLGNHFDIKPSPSYETIEQIFCDIDESNIAKERRTNLDSADQFWRYSLLSTKMVEEVQKKLQAEIDKFNQVQKDYHKALRKRQQLDGQLNENISVKKELDLLKSEDDVFKLIGPCLIKQDLEEAKQNVAKRMEYISSELKRTEELIGTLDKKQDAHRDTLEKLQQMFQQAQAKASLSGSKA
;
A
#
# COMPACT_ATOMS: atom_id res chain seq x y z
N MET A 1 -11.56 -27.41 7.64
CA MET A 1 -11.99 -27.09 9.02
C MET A 1 -11.16 -25.92 9.50
N THR A 2 -11.77 -24.92 10.13
CA THR A 2 -11.06 -23.74 10.67
C THR A 2 -10.03 -24.15 11.71
N VAL A 3 -8.79 -23.69 11.58
CA VAL A 3 -7.72 -23.92 12.56
C VAL A 3 -7.91 -22.98 13.75
N ASP A 4 -7.83 -23.53 14.97
CA ASP A 4 -7.80 -22.71 16.18
C ASP A 4 -6.40 -22.09 16.38
N ILE A 5 -6.27 -20.83 15.95
CA ILE A 5 -5.00 -20.09 16.04
C ILE A 5 -4.62 -19.81 17.49
N VAL A 6 -5.58 -19.72 18.41
CA VAL A 6 -5.29 -19.47 19.83
C VAL A 6 -4.62 -20.70 20.45
N GLU A 7 -5.06 -21.90 20.10
CA GLU A 7 -4.39 -23.14 20.53
C GLU A 7 -3.00 -23.28 19.89
N LEU A 8 -2.83 -22.93 18.61
CA LEU A 8 -1.52 -22.88 17.97
C LEU A 8 -0.56 -21.93 18.71
N LEU A 9 -1.03 -20.75 19.11
CA LEU A 9 -0.23 -19.77 19.87
C LEU A 9 0.15 -20.28 21.28
N LYS A 10 -0.54 -21.29 21.82
CA LYS A 10 -0.19 -21.87 23.13
C LYS A 10 0.85 -22.99 23.05
N GLU A 11 1.28 -23.38 21.86
CA GLU A 11 2.33 -24.40 21.71
C GLU A 11 3.63 -23.93 22.40
N PRO A 12 4.41 -24.84 23.03
CA PRO A 12 5.62 -24.50 23.77
C PRO A 12 6.82 -24.22 22.83
N ARG A 13 6.61 -23.40 21.80
CA ARG A 13 7.62 -22.98 20.82
C ARG A 13 7.28 -21.59 20.29
N MET A 14 8.28 -20.95 19.68
CA MET A 14 8.05 -19.69 18.96
C MET A 14 7.15 -19.93 17.74
N ILE A 15 5.98 -19.27 17.70
CA ILE A 15 5.13 -19.26 16.52
C ILE A 15 5.58 -18.17 15.55
N THR A 16 5.81 -18.52 14.29
CA THR A 16 6.37 -17.62 13.28
C THR A 16 5.29 -17.03 12.39
N VAL A 17 5.35 -15.72 12.16
CA VAL A 17 4.22 -15.00 11.57
C VAL A 17 4.67 -14.08 10.42
N CYS A 18 4.06 -14.26 9.25
CA CYS A 18 4.20 -13.33 8.12
C CYS A 18 3.23 -12.15 8.30
N ALA A 19 3.79 -10.94 8.43
CA ALA A 19 3.01 -9.73 8.61
C ALA A 19 2.11 -9.40 7.40
N PRO A 20 1.00 -8.68 7.64
CA PRO A 20 0.22 -8.08 6.57
C PRO A 20 1.03 -6.96 5.90
N MET A 21 1.20 -7.07 4.58
CA MET A 21 1.97 -6.13 3.78
C MET A 21 1.20 -5.81 2.50
N VAL A 22 0.76 -4.56 2.39
CA VAL A 22 0.05 -4.05 1.20
C VAL A 22 0.83 -4.44 -0.06
N ARG A 23 0.15 -5.14 -0.99
CA ARG A 23 0.66 -5.75 -2.23
C ARG A 23 1.57 -6.98 -2.10
N TYR A 24 2.25 -7.18 -0.97
CA TYR A 24 3.32 -8.18 -0.86
C TYR A 24 2.89 -9.48 -0.17
N SER A 25 1.94 -9.46 0.77
CA SER A 25 1.47 -10.70 1.43
C SER A 25 0.29 -11.37 0.70
N LYS A 26 0.30 -11.31 -0.65
CA LYS A 26 -0.68 -12.01 -1.50
C LYS A 26 -0.42 -13.52 -1.53
N LEU A 27 -1.39 -14.28 -2.01
CA LEU A 27 -1.38 -15.75 -2.03
C LEU A 27 -0.05 -16.38 -2.48
N PRO A 28 0.57 -15.99 -3.63
CA PRO A 28 1.85 -16.58 -4.04
C PRO A 28 2.94 -16.46 -2.98
N PHE A 29 3.01 -15.31 -2.29
CA PHE A 29 4.04 -15.07 -1.29
C PHE A 29 3.76 -15.83 0.01
N ARG A 30 2.48 -15.94 0.41
CA ARG A 30 2.07 -16.76 1.55
C ARG A 30 2.42 -18.23 1.32
N MET A 31 2.16 -18.75 0.12
CA MET A 31 2.58 -20.10 -0.26
C MET A 31 4.09 -20.30 -0.20
N LEU A 32 4.87 -19.29 -0.61
CA LEU A 32 6.33 -19.36 -0.51
C LEU A 32 6.78 -19.43 0.95
N VAL A 33 6.39 -18.48 1.80
CA VAL A 33 6.91 -18.42 3.18
C VAL A 33 6.47 -19.61 4.03
N ARG A 34 5.30 -20.20 3.75
CA ARG A 34 4.86 -21.45 4.41
C ARG A 34 5.82 -22.61 4.19
N ARG A 35 6.44 -22.70 3.00
CA ARG A 35 7.47 -23.72 2.71
C ARG A 35 8.75 -23.54 3.55
N TYR A 36 8.92 -22.36 4.14
CA TYR A 36 10.11 -21.99 4.88
C TYR A 36 9.81 -21.64 6.35
N GLU A 37 9.02 -22.50 7.00
CA GLU A 37 8.75 -22.49 8.44
C GLU A 37 8.01 -21.22 8.92
N CYS A 38 7.08 -20.71 8.12
CA CYS A 38 6.12 -19.68 8.54
C CYS A 38 4.78 -20.32 8.93
N ASP A 39 4.42 -20.26 10.22
CA ASP A 39 3.20 -20.87 10.75
C ASP A 39 1.94 -20.11 10.31
N ILE A 40 1.88 -18.80 10.59
CA ILE A 40 0.68 -17.98 10.35
C ILE A 40 0.97 -16.94 9.28
N CYS A 41 0.07 -16.80 8.31
CA CYS A 41 0.15 -15.73 7.30
C CYS A 41 -1.05 -14.80 7.38
N PHE A 42 -0.80 -13.52 7.09
CA PHE A 42 -1.84 -12.51 6.95
C PHE A 42 -1.97 -12.09 5.49
N THR A 43 -3.20 -11.77 5.06
CA THR A 43 -3.44 -11.10 3.77
C THR A 43 -2.79 -9.72 3.73
N PRO A 44 -2.73 -9.04 2.57
CA PRO A 44 -2.54 -7.59 2.58
C PRO A 44 -3.64 -6.91 3.39
N MET A 45 -3.45 -5.64 3.78
CA MET A 45 -4.50 -4.85 4.41
C MET A 45 -5.60 -4.54 3.37
N ILE A 46 -6.81 -5.05 3.60
CA ILE A 46 -7.98 -4.91 2.72
C ILE A 46 -8.92 -3.84 3.27
N VAL A 47 -9.48 -2.95 2.44
CA VAL A 47 -10.48 -2.00 2.92
C VAL A 47 -11.85 -2.68 3.03
N ALA A 48 -12.36 -2.85 4.25
CA ALA A 48 -13.59 -3.62 4.53
C ALA A 48 -14.80 -3.10 3.73
N ASN A 49 -14.98 -1.79 3.67
CA ASN A 49 -16.07 -1.16 2.92
C ASN A 49 -16.08 -1.56 1.43
N SER A 50 -14.90 -1.57 0.80
CA SER A 50 -14.77 -1.96 -0.61
C SER A 50 -14.97 -3.46 -0.80
N PHE A 51 -14.46 -4.26 0.15
CA PHE A 51 -14.64 -5.71 0.15
C PHE A 51 -16.13 -6.09 0.22
N VAL A 52 -16.88 -5.51 1.16
CA VAL A 52 -18.31 -5.79 1.31
C VAL A 52 -19.12 -5.37 0.07
N LYS A 53 -18.80 -4.22 -0.54
CA LYS A 53 -19.64 -3.60 -1.57
C LYS A 53 -19.33 -4.02 -3.01
N SER A 54 -18.13 -4.54 -3.29
CA SER A 54 -17.68 -4.74 -4.67
C SER A 54 -16.99 -6.08 -4.84
N ALA A 55 -17.62 -6.99 -5.59
CA ALA A 55 -17.02 -8.28 -5.96
C ALA A 55 -15.66 -8.11 -6.62
N LYS A 56 -15.56 -7.21 -7.59
CA LYS A 56 -14.29 -6.88 -8.24
C LYS A 56 -13.20 -6.43 -7.26
N ALA A 57 -13.56 -5.66 -6.24
CA ALA A 57 -12.59 -5.25 -5.22
C ALA A 57 -12.20 -6.43 -4.31
N ARG A 58 -13.14 -7.31 -3.94
CA ARG A 58 -12.81 -8.55 -3.21
C ARG A 58 -11.85 -9.42 -3.99
N ASP A 59 -12.17 -9.74 -5.24
CA ASP A 59 -11.40 -10.67 -6.05
C ASP A 59 -9.97 -10.15 -6.32
N SER A 60 -9.80 -8.83 -6.39
CA SER A 60 -8.49 -8.19 -6.54
C SER A 60 -7.63 -8.27 -5.26
N GLU A 61 -8.25 -8.19 -4.09
CA GLU A 61 -7.56 -8.02 -2.81
C GLU A 61 -7.44 -9.33 -2.01
N PHE A 62 -8.35 -10.28 -2.22
CA PHE A 62 -8.39 -11.57 -1.53
C PHE A 62 -8.46 -12.72 -2.53
N SER A 63 -7.54 -13.66 -2.37
CA SER A 63 -7.60 -14.99 -2.96
C SER A 63 -6.89 -15.96 -2.01
N THR A 64 -7.30 -17.22 -2.04
CA THR A 64 -6.75 -18.29 -1.19
C THR A 64 -6.76 -19.65 -1.92
N ILE A 65 -6.22 -20.68 -1.29
CA ILE A 65 -6.35 -22.10 -1.67
C ILE A 65 -6.52 -22.94 -0.40
N GLU A 66 -6.87 -24.22 -0.53
CA GLU A 66 -7.11 -25.10 0.62
C GLU A 66 -5.90 -25.22 1.56
N GLU A 67 -4.69 -25.22 0.99
CA GLU A 67 -3.43 -25.31 1.74
C GLU A 67 -2.97 -23.99 2.37
N ASP A 68 -3.61 -22.86 2.06
CA ASP A 68 -3.26 -21.57 2.64
C ASP A 68 -3.95 -21.36 4.01
N THR A 69 -3.53 -22.18 4.97
CA THR A 69 -4.02 -22.15 6.36
C THR A 69 -2.86 -22.46 7.32
N PRO A 70 -2.77 -21.84 8.51
CA PRO A 70 -3.67 -20.82 9.08
C PRO A 70 -3.55 -19.45 8.43
N LEU A 71 -4.67 -18.89 7.94
CA LEU A 71 -4.72 -17.58 7.26
C LEU A 71 -5.60 -16.59 8.02
N ILE A 72 -5.10 -15.36 8.17
CA ILE A 72 -5.86 -14.26 8.77
C ILE A 72 -6.06 -13.13 7.75
N ALA A 73 -7.33 -12.78 7.50
CA ALA A 73 -7.67 -11.66 6.64
C ALA A 73 -7.59 -10.33 7.41
N GLN A 74 -6.64 -9.47 7.07
CA GLN A 74 -6.53 -8.15 7.72
C GLN A 74 -7.38 -7.11 6.99
N PHE A 75 -8.23 -6.40 7.74
CA PHE A 75 -9.03 -5.31 7.24
C PHE A 75 -8.69 -3.95 7.87
N ALA A 76 -8.84 -2.90 7.06
CA ALA A 76 -9.03 -1.53 7.50
C ALA A 76 -10.53 -1.22 7.52
N ALA A 77 -11.05 -0.86 8.69
CA ALA A 77 -12.43 -0.47 8.92
C ALA A 77 -12.50 0.59 10.01
N ASN A 78 -13.49 1.49 9.92
CA ASN A 78 -13.72 2.59 10.85
C ASN A 78 -15.17 2.59 11.39
N ASN A 79 -15.90 1.50 11.15
CA ASN A 79 -17.26 1.29 11.64
C ASN A 79 -17.54 -0.20 11.82
N VAL A 80 -18.49 -0.49 12.71
CA VAL A 80 -18.88 -1.85 13.12
C VAL A 80 -19.44 -2.66 11.95
N ALA A 81 -20.32 -2.08 11.15
CA ALA A 81 -21.03 -2.79 10.10
C ALA A 81 -20.08 -3.34 9.02
N ASP A 82 -19.16 -2.51 8.52
CA ASP A 82 -18.23 -2.93 7.46
C ASP A 82 -17.31 -4.06 7.91
N PHE A 83 -16.73 -3.99 9.12
CA PHE A 83 -15.83 -5.04 9.62
C PHE A 83 -16.58 -6.33 9.91
N ALA A 84 -17.76 -6.26 10.54
CA ALA A 84 -18.57 -7.43 10.84
C ALA A 84 -19.06 -8.16 9.59
N ASN A 85 -19.58 -7.41 8.61
CA ASN A 85 -20.02 -8.01 7.35
C ASN A 85 -18.83 -8.61 6.58
N ALA A 86 -17.66 -7.94 6.57
CA ALA A 86 -16.46 -8.48 5.94
C ALA A 86 -16.00 -9.78 6.60
N ALA A 87 -16.08 -9.87 7.94
CA ALA A 87 -15.74 -11.06 8.70
C ALA A 87 -16.68 -12.23 8.35
N GLU A 88 -17.99 -12.00 8.29
CA GLU A 88 -18.97 -13.03 7.89
C GLU A 88 -18.72 -13.54 6.46
N ILE A 89 -18.42 -12.64 5.52
CA ILE A 89 -18.13 -12.99 4.12
C ILE A 89 -16.87 -13.84 4.00
N VAL A 90 -15.79 -13.50 4.73
CA VAL A 90 -14.50 -14.16 4.57
C VAL A 90 -14.35 -15.41 5.43
N ALA A 91 -15.17 -15.58 6.48
CA ALA A 91 -15.06 -16.68 7.44
C ALA A 91 -14.99 -18.09 6.84
N PRO A 92 -15.69 -18.42 5.74
CA PRO A 92 -15.56 -19.74 5.10
C PRO A 92 -14.21 -19.99 4.42
N TYR A 93 -13.40 -18.95 4.21
CA TYR A 93 -12.22 -18.96 3.34
C TYR A 93 -10.90 -18.72 4.09
N CYS A 94 -10.94 -18.49 5.40
CA CYS A 94 -9.77 -18.29 6.24
C CYS A 94 -10.05 -18.67 7.70
N ASP A 95 -9.05 -18.49 8.56
CA ASP A 95 -9.11 -18.95 9.96
C ASP A 95 -9.35 -17.80 10.96
N GLY A 96 -9.23 -16.55 10.49
CA GLY A 96 -9.58 -15.39 11.29
C GLY A 96 -9.61 -14.08 10.52
N VAL A 97 -10.04 -13.03 11.22
CA VAL A 97 -9.91 -11.64 10.78
C VAL A 97 -9.05 -10.82 11.74
N ASP A 98 -8.35 -9.83 11.20
CA ASP A 98 -7.58 -8.86 11.97
C ASP A 98 -8.00 -7.43 11.63
N LEU A 99 -8.21 -6.59 12.65
CA LEU A 99 -8.41 -5.16 12.46
C LEU A 99 -7.07 -4.42 12.48
N ASN A 100 -6.75 -3.72 11.39
CA ASN A 100 -5.59 -2.84 11.34
C ASN A 100 -5.83 -1.55 12.14
N SER A 101 -5.20 -1.46 13.32
CA SER A 101 -5.17 -0.27 14.17
C SER A 101 -3.74 0.30 14.33
N GLY A 102 -2.85 0.01 13.37
CA GLY A 102 -1.41 0.28 13.50
C GLY A 102 -0.73 0.91 12.29
N CYS A 103 -1.43 1.06 11.16
CA CYS A 103 -0.89 1.68 9.95
C CYS A 103 -0.74 3.21 10.10
N PRO A 104 0.47 3.78 10.01
CA PRO A 104 0.68 5.22 10.16
C PRO A 104 0.65 5.99 8.82
N GLN A 105 0.15 5.37 7.75
CA GLN A 105 0.09 6.00 6.43
C GLN A 105 -0.90 7.15 6.44
N ARG A 106 -0.50 8.31 5.90
CA ARG A 106 -1.31 9.54 5.90
C ARG A 106 -2.71 9.33 5.30
N TRP A 107 -2.79 8.62 4.18
CA TRP A 107 -4.08 8.33 3.54
C TRP A 107 -4.99 7.49 4.44
N ALA A 108 -4.45 6.51 5.17
CA ALA A 108 -5.24 5.67 6.07
C ALA A 108 -5.74 6.48 7.27
N ILE A 109 -4.90 7.35 7.84
CA ILE A 109 -5.27 8.24 8.93
C ILE A 109 -6.39 9.21 8.49
N ASN A 110 -6.27 9.79 7.29
CA ASN A 110 -7.27 10.73 6.78
C ASN A 110 -8.65 10.10 6.59
N GLU A 111 -8.71 8.80 6.31
CA GLU A 111 -9.95 8.02 6.19
C GLU A 111 -10.43 7.42 7.54
N GLY A 112 -9.75 7.73 8.64
CA GLY A 112 -10.08 7.23 9.98
C GLY A 112 -9.69 5.76 10.21
N TYR A 113 -8.69 5.24 9.49
CA TYR A 113 -8.16 3.88 9.66
C TYR A 113 -6.81 3.85 10.38
N GLY A 114 -6.33 2.64 10.68
CA GLY A 114 -4.97 2.43 11.17
C GLY A 114 -4.75 3.09 12.53
N VAL A 115 -3.68 3.87 12.69
CA VAL A 115 -3.35 4.49 13.99
C VAL A 115 -4.41 5.47 14.50
N ASP A 116 -5.33 5.94 13.65
CA ASP A 116 -6.43 6.79 14.11
C ASP A 116 -7.40 6.02 15.02
N MET A 117 -7.57 4.72 14.80
CA MET A 117 -8.39 3.83 15.62
C MET A 117 -7.95 3.78 17.10
N LEU A 118 -6.65 4.02 17.38
CA LEU A 118 -6.12 4.07 18.75
C LEU A 118 -6.67 5.24 19.58
N LYS A 119 -7.31 6.23 18.94
CA LYS A 119 -8.02 7.33 19.60
C LYS A 119 -9.45 6.96 19.99
N HIS A 120 -9.98 5.85 19.49
CA HIS A 120 -11.37 5.45 19.60
C HIS A 120 -11.53 4.04 20.21
N PRO A 121 -11.02 3.79 21.44
CA PRO A 121 -11.04 2.46 22.06
C PRO A 121 -12.44 1.82 22.14
N GLU A 122 -13.48 2.60 22.48
CA GLU A 122 -14.85 2.07 22.54
C GLU A 122 -15.37 1.61 21.18
N LEU A 123 -15.04 2.34 20.09
CA LEU A 123 -15.40 1.90 18.74
C LEU A 123 -14.70 0.59 18.38
N VAL A 124 -13.41 0.44 18.72
CA VAL A 124 -12.66 -0.78 18.42
C VAL A 124 -13.21 -1.96 19.20
N LYS A 125 -13.55 -1.76 20.48
CA LYS A 125 -14.25 -2.73 21.31
C LYS A 125 -15.57 -3.15 20.68
N ASP A 126 -16.42 -2.20 20.27
CA ASP A 126 -17.71 -2.50 19.64
C ASP A 126 -17.53 -3.29 18.34
N ILE A 127 -16.52 -2.96 17.53
CA ILE A 127 -16.14 -3.72 16.34
C ILE A 127 -15.80 -5.18 16.70
N VAL A 128 -14.89 -5.40 17.65
CA VAL A 128 -14.46 -6.74 18.07
C VAL A 128 -15.63 -7.54 18.62
N SER A 129 -16.39 -6.97 19.56
CA SER A 129 -17.53 -7.65 20.17
C SER A 129 -18.61 -8.00 19.16
N GLN A 130 -18.85 -7.15 18.16
CA GLN A 130 -19.84 -7.45 17.12
C GLN A 130 -19.44 -8.66 16.27
N VAL A 131 -18.17 -8.80 15.90
CA VAL A 131 -17.71 -9.99 15.14
C VAL A 131 -17.83 -11.24 16.00
N ARG A 132 -17.42 -11.18 17.26
CA ARG A 132 -17.54 -12.30 18.20
C ARG A 132 -18.96 -12.79 18.38
N ASN A 133 -19.95 -11.91 18.24
CA ASN A 133 -21.37 -12.26 18.32
C ASN A 133 -21.94 -12.84 17.01
N ARG A 134 -21.27 -12.65 15.87
CA ARG A 134 -21.76 -13.07 14.54
C ARG A 134 -21.04 -14.28 13.97
N VAL A 135 -19.74 -14.42 14.25
CA VAL A 135 -18.93 -15.51 13.71
C VAL A 135 -18.58 -16.50 14.82
N SER A 136 -18.92 -17.77 14.60
CA SER A 136 -18.74 -18.83 15.60
C SER A 136 -17.27 -19.14 15.85
N GLN A 137 -16.94 -19.54 17.08
CA GLN A 137 -15.64 -20.12 17.41
C GLN A 137 -15.40 -21.45 16.65
N PRO A 138 -14.15 -21.82 16.33
CA PRO A 138 -12.87 -21.23 16.77
C PRO A 138 -12.35 -20.07 15.90
N PHE A 139 -13.19 -19.44 15.08
CA PHE A 139 -12.77 -18.34 14.22
C PHE A 139 -12.13 -17.19 15.02
N THR A 140 -10.95 -16.78 14.57
CA THR A 140 -10.12 -15.79 15.25
C THR A 140 -10.56 -14.36 14.94
N VAL A 141 -10.56 -13.50 15.97
CA VAL A 141 -10.73 -12.05 15.82
C VAL A 141 -9.56 -11.37 16.54
N SER A 142 -8.62 -10.81 15.78
CA SER A 142 -7.44 -10.14 16.32
C SER A 142 -7.39 -8.65 15.98
N VAL A 143 -6.52 -7.93 16.68
CA VAL A 143 -6.23 -6.52 16.37
C VAL A 143 -4.73 -6.30 16.35
N LYS A 144 -4.23 -5.65 15.29
CA LYS A 144 -2.83 -5.22 15.19
C LYS A 144 -2.69 -3.74 15.53
N ILE A 145 -1.91 -3.45 16.57
CA ILE A 145 -1.69 -2.10 17.10
C ILE A 145 -0.23 -1.65 17.04
N ARG A 146 -0.01 -0.39 17.45
CA ARG A 146 1.29 0.17 17.82
C ARG A 146 1.25 0.63 19.27
N VAL A 147 2.39 0.62 19.94
CA VAL A 147 2.52 1.25 21.28
C VAL A 147 2.35 2.76 21.17
N LEU A 148 1.75 3.38 22.19
CA LEU A 148 1.60 4.83 22.30
C LEU A 148 2.70 5.42 23.19
N LYS A 149 2.95 6.72 23.06
CA LYS A 149 3.92 7.44 23.92
C LYS A 149 3.61 7.33 25.41
N ASP A 150 2.32 7.33 25.77
CA ASP A 150 1.88 6.97 27.11
C ASP A 150 1.55 5.48 27.12
N ILE A 151 2.42 4.69 27.73
CA ILE A 151 2.27 3.23 27.79
C ILE A 151 0.97 2.80 28.47
N ARG A 152 0.46 3.58 29.44
CA ARG A 152 -0.80 3.29 30.15
C ARG A 152 -1.98 3.25 29.19
N ARG A 153 -2.00 4.16 28.20
CA ARG A 153 -3.04 4.15 27.17
C ARG A 153 -2.98 2.93 26.27
N THR A 154 -1.78 2.38 26.04
CA THR A 154 -1.63 1.12 25.30
C THR A 154 -2.17 -0.05 26.11
N VAL A 155 -1.82 -0.11 27.40
CA VAL A 155 -2.32 -1.13 28.33
C VAL A 155 -3.85 -1.09 28.43
N ASP A 156 -4.43 0.09 28.68
CA ASP A 156 -5.88 0.28 28.76
C ASP A 156 -6.58 -0.18 27.47
N PHE A 157 -5.99 0.13 26.31
CA PHE A 157 -6.51 -0.30 25.01
C PHE A 157 -6.48 -1.82 24.88
N CYS A 158 -5.35 -2.47 25.19
CA CYS A 158 -5.21 -3.92 25.13
C CYS A 158 -6.19 -4.64 26.07
N GLN A 159 -6.31 -4.20 27.32
CA GLN A 159 -7.25 -4.77 28.29
C GLN A 159 -8.72 -4.56 27.89
N THR A 160 -9.03 -3.44 27.22
CA THR A 160 -10.36 -3.19 26.67
C THR A 160 -10.69 -4.22 25.58
N LEU A 161 -9.74 -4.51 24.68
CA LEU A 161 -9.93 -5.50 23.62
C LEU A 161 -9.97 -6.94 24.13
N GLU A 162 -9.21 -7.25 25.18
CA GLU A 162 -9.32 -8.53 25.88
C GLU A 162 -10.74 -8.77 26.39
N LYS A 163 -11.31 -7.80 27.10
CA LYS A 163 -12.69 -7.86 27.60
C LYS A 163 -13.72 -7.90 26.46
N ALA A 164 -13.41 -7.29 25.31
CA ALA A 164 -14.26 -7.30 24.13
C ALA A 164 -14.31 -8.68 23.44
N GLY A 165 -13.37 -9.59 23.78
CA GLY A 165 -13.28 -10.94 23.24
C GLY A 165 -12.28 -11.08 22.08
N ALA A 166 -11.27 -10.22 21.98
CA ALA A 166 -10.17 -10.44 21.03
C ALA A 166 -9.46 -11.77 21.32
N SER A 167 -9.20 -12.56 20.26
CA SER A 167 -8.54 -13.86 20.34
C SER A 167 -7.06 -13.74 20.70
N PHE A 168 -6.36 -12.77 20.10
CA PHE A 168 -4.99 -12.38 20.40
C PHE A 168 -4.76 -10.93 19.95
N LEU A 169 -3.65 -10.32 20.36
CA LEU A 169 -3.24 -9.00 19.87
C LEU A 169 -1.86 -9.05 19.22
N THR A 170 -1.66 -8.31 18.13
CA THR A 170 -0.33 -8.09 17.56
C THR A 170 0.16 -6.70 17.93
N VAL A 171 1.30 -6.61 18.62
CA VAL A 171 1.86 -5.34 19.08
C VAL A 171 3.12 -5.00 18.30
N HIS A 172 3.03 -3.98 17.45
CA HIS A 172 4.23 -3.36 16.89
C HIS A 172 4.81 -2.41 17.93
N ALA A 173 5.92 -2.81 18.55
CA ALA A 173 6.60 -2.09 19.63
C ALA A 173 7.34 -0.82 19.15
N ARG A 174 6.70 -0.02 18.31
CA ARG A 174 7.13 1.32 17.88
C ARG A 174 5.94 2.26 17.95
N THR A 175 6.20 3.49 18.36
CA THR A 175 5.18 4.55 18.26
C THR A 175 4.81 4.86 16.80
N PRO A 176 3.63 5.45 16.54
CA PRO A 176 3.21 5.85 15.20
C PRO A 176 4.21 6.77 14.48
N GLU A 177 4.97 7.59 15.21
CA GLU A 177 5.95 8.52 14.67
C GLU A 177 7.25 7.83 14.25
N MET A 178 7.61 6.72 14.89
CA MET A 178 8.83 5.97 14.59
C MET A 178 8.74 5.23 13.24
N ARG A 179 9.86 5.25 12.52
CA ARG A 179 10.06 4.60 11.22
C ARG A 179 11.12 3.51 11.26
N TYR A 180 12.28 3.82 11.83
CA TYR A 180 13.49 2.97 11.81
C TYR A 180 14.17 2.82 13.16
N GLU A 181 13.83 3.68 14.12
CA GLU A 181 14.28 3.67 15.51
C GLU A 181 14.04 2.28 16.13
N PRO A 182 14.88 1.80 17.05
CA PRO A 182 14.68 0.50 17.71
C PRO A 182 13.31 0.36 18.35
N ILE A 183 12.82 -0.87 18.49
CA ILE A 183 11.58 -1.14 19.23
C ILE A 183 11.69 -0.77 20.72
N HIS A 184 10.58 -0.37 21.32
CA HIS A 184 10.41 -0.21 22.76
C HIS A 184 10.11 -1.58 23.39
N LEU A 185 11.15 -2.37 23.63
CA LEU A 185 11.02 -3.72 24.18
C LEU A 185 10.42 -3.73 25.59
N ASP A 186 10.78 -2.77 26.45
CA ASP A 186 10.25 -2.70 27.81
C ASP A 186 8.75 -2.37 27.81
N ASP A 187 8.29 -1.48 26.91
CA ASP A 187 6.87 -1.21 26.71
C ASP A 187 6.11 -2.46 26.25
N LEU A 188 6.70 -3.27 25.36
CA LEU A 188 6.11 -4.53 24.92
C LEU A 188 5.95 -5.53 26.09
N LYS A 189 6.96 -5.63 26.96
CA LYS A 189 6.89 -6.47 28.17
C LYS A 189 5.79 -5.99 29.13
N ILE A 190 5.68 -4.69 29.35
CA ILE A 190 4.61 -4.10 30.17
C ILE A 190 3.23 -4.48 29.59
N VAL A 191 3.06 -4.41 28.27
CA VAL A 191 1.81 -4.85 27.63
C VAL A 191 1.60 -6.36 27.81
N ARG A 192 2.64 -7.18 27.62
CA ARG A 192 2.54 -8.65 27.80
C ARG A 192 2.07 -9.01 29.21
N ASP A 193 2.65 -8.40 30.23
CA ASP A 193 2.31 -8.67 31.63
C ASP A 193 0.91 -8.16 32.02
N SER A 194 0.32 -7.27 31.21
CA SER A 194 -0.96 -6.62 31.50
C SER A 194 -2.21 -7.32 30.96
N VAL A 195 -2.04 -8.34 30.11
CA VAL A 195 -3.14 -9.10 29.48
C VAL A 195 -2.90 -10.61 29.56
N GLN A 196 -3.96 -11.41 29.55
CA GLN A 196 -3.93 -12.87 29.60
C GLN A 196 -3.99 -13.51 28.20
N LEU A 197 -4.59 -12.84 27.21
CA LEU A 197 -4.60 -13.32 25.83
C LEU A 197 -3.17 -13.44 25.23
N PRO A 198 -2.96 -14.31 24.23
CA PRO A 198 -1.68 -14.41 23.53
C PRO A 198 -1.28 -13.11 22.82
N LEU A 199 0.02 -12.81 22.77
CA LEU A 199 0.56 -11.69 22.04
C LEU A 199 1.49 -12.13 20.91
N ILE A 200 1.38 -11.43 19.79
CA ILE A 200 2.34 -11.51 18.69
C ILE A 200 3.19 -10.24 18.70
N ALA A 201 4.48 -10.39 18.97
CA ALA A 201 5.43 -9.28 18.94
C ALA A 201 5.83 -8.94 17.50
N ASN A 202 5.89 -7.64 17.18
CA ASN A 202 6.29 -7.19 15.85
C ASN A 202 7.30 -6.03 15.92
N GLY A 203 8.33 -6.10 15.06
CA GLY A 203 9.33 -5.06 14.88
C GLY A 203 10.75 -5.61 15.00
N ASP A 204 11.65 -5.14 14.12
CA ASP A 204 13.09 -5.48 14.11
C ASP A 204 13.47 -6.95 13.92
N VAL A 205 12.52 -7.78 13.51
CA VAL A 205 12.76 -9.17 13.09
C VAL A 205 13.32 -9.22 11.66
N LYS A 206 14.65 -9.13 11.51
CA LYS A 206 15.34 -9.13 10.19
C LYS A 206 15.98 -10.47 9.82
N ASN A 207 16.12 -11.39 10.77
CA ASN A 207 16.66 -12.74 10.62
C ASN A 207 16.18 -13.62 11.79
N LEU A 208 16.40 -14.93 11.72
CA LEU A 208 16.00 -15.87 12.78
C LEU A 208 16.57 -15.50 14.16
N LYS A 209 17.83 -15.07 14.24
CA LYS A 209 18.46 -14.66 15.51
C LYS A 209 17.72 -13.48 16.16
N ASN A 210 17.26 -12.51 15.37
CA ASN A 210 16.45 -11.42 15.88
C ASN A 210 15.06 -11.90 16.35
N ALA A 211 14.48 -12.88 15.67
CA ALA A 211 13.21 -13.48 16.08
C ALA A 211 13.33 -14.21 17.42
N GLN A 212 14.33 -15.10 17.54
CA GLN A 212 14.61 -15.87 18.76
C GLN A 212 14.92 -14.95 19.94
N LYS A 213 15.77 -13.94 19.74
CA LYS A 213 16.05 -12.94 20.77
C LYS A 213 14.78 -12.23 21.23
N LEU A 214 13.91 -11.80 20.30
CA LEU A 214 12.66 -11.12 20.66
C LEU A 214 11.68 -12.06 21.38
N TYR A 215 11.62 -13.33 20.98
CA TYR A 215 10.83 -14.36 21.66
C TYR A 215 11.27 -14.58 23.10
N GLU A 216 12.57 -14.79 23.31
CA GLU A 216 13.17 -14.98 24.64
C GLU A 216 12.99 -13.76 25.53
N GLU A 217 13.16 -12.55 24.99
CA GLU A 217 13.12 -11.33 25.78
C GLU A 217 11.70 -10.82 26.02
N ALA A 218 10.78 -10.90 25.06
CA ALA A 218 9.45 -10.31 25.17
C ALA A 218 8.41 -11.25 25.80
N ASN A 219 8.71 -12.55 25.92
CA ASN A 219 7.79 -13.57 26.42
C ASN A 219 6.42 -13.55 25.72
N CYS A 220 6.44 -13.28 24.42
CA CYS A 220 5.27 -13.30 23.55
C CYS A 220 5.24 -14.62 22.78
N GLU A 221 4.06 -15.16 22.56
CA GLU A 221 3.84 -16.47 21.95
C GLU A 221 4.21 -16.50 20.45
N GLY A 222 3.95 -15.39 19.74
CA GLY A 222 4.24 -15.27 18.31
C GLY A 222 5.22 -14.16 17.97
N ILE A 223 6.03 -14.37 16.93
CA ILE A 223 6.95 -13.37 16.38
C ILE A 223 6.63 -13.08 14.92
N MET A 224 6.28 -11.82 14.66
CA MET A 224 5.89 -11.36 13.33
C MET A 224 7.01 -10.59 12.62
N SER A 225 7.35 -11.02 11.41
CA SER A 225 8.25 -10.30 10.50
C SER A 225 7.52 -9.70 9.30
N ALA A 226 7.95 -8.51 8.87
CA ALA A 226 7.46 -7.83 7.67
C ALA A 226 8.60 -7.62 6.66
N ARG A 227 9.44 -6.61 6.90
CA ARG A 227 10.58 -6.30 6.01
C ARG A 227 11.62 -7.41 5.95
N GLY A 228 11.84 -8.13 7.07
CA GLY A 228 12.80 -9.22 7.14
C GLY A 228 12.39 -10.38 6.24
N ILE A 229 11.15 -10.88 6.42
CA ILE A 229 10.63 -11.99 5.62
C ILE A 229 10.44 -11.61 4.15
N LEU A 230 10.14 -10.34 3.85
CA LEU A 230 10.08 -9.87 2.46
C LEU A 230 11.45 -9.90 1.77
N ALA A 231 12.51 -9.52 2.49
CA ALA A 231 13.89 -9.56 1.99
C ALA A 231 14.47 -10.99 1.92
N ASN A 232 14.02 -11.86 2.83
CA ASN A 232 14.42 -13.25 2.89
C ASN A 232 13.20 -14.11 3.29
N PRO A 233 12.48 -14.71 2.33
CA PRO A 233 11.31 -15.53 2.61
C PRO A 233 11.63 -16.76 3.46
N SER A 234 12.90 -17.21 3.45
CA SER A 234 13.40 -18.29 4.29
C SER A 234 13.97 -17.82 5.63
N LEU A 235 13.49 -16.67 6.13
CA LEU A 235 13.96 -16.06 7.37
C LEU A 235 13.81 -17.00 8.56
N PHE A 236 12.69 -17.74 8.64
CA PHE A 236 12.37 -18.59 9.78
C PHE A 236 13.06 -19.96 9.72
N SER A 237 13.36 -20.47 8.52
CA SER A 237 14.12 -21.71 8.32
C SER A 237 15.63 -21.59 8.55
N GLY A 238 16.10 -20.56 9.24
CA GLY A 238 17.49 -20.39 9.65
C GLY A 238 18.49 -19.95 8.58
N CYS A 239 18.07 -19.68 7.35
CA CYS A 239 19.00 -19.22 6.30
C CYS A 239 19.37 -17.75 6.49
N ALA A 240 20.67 -17.42 6.46
CA ALA A 240 21.16 -16.05 6.64
C ALA A 240 20.79 -15.09 5.50
N THR A 241 20.62 -15.65 4.29
CA THR A 241 20.15 -14.99 3.08
C THR A 241 19.18 -15.91 2.37
N THR A 242 18.39 -15.37 1.43
CA THR A 242 17.53 -16.18 0.57
C THR A 242 18.36 -17.25 -0.14
N PRO A 243 18.00 -18.54 -0.08
CA PRO A 243 18.61 -19.59 -0.90
C PRO A 243 18.18 -19.44 -2.36
N LEU A 244 19.02 -19.88 -3.31
CA LEU A 244 18.61 -19.94 -4.72
C LEU A 244 17.38 -20.83 -4.93
N GLN A 245 17.25 -21.91 -4.14
CA GLN A 245 16.05 -22.76 -4.16
C GLN A 245 14.78 -21.98 -3.81
N CYS A 246 14.84 -21.03 -2.88
CA CYS A 246 13.71 -20.18 -2.53
C CYS A 246 13.31 -19.25 -3.68
N VAL A 247 14.29 -18.77 -4.45
CA VAL A 247 14.04 -17.99 -5.68
C VAL A 247 13.42 -18.89 -6.76
N GLN A 248 13.89 -20.13 -6.93
CA GLN A 248 13.30 -21.11 -7.83
C GLN A 248 11.85 -21.44 -7.44
N ASP A 249 11.57 -21.67 -6.15
CA ASP A 249 10.23 -21.92 -5.65
C ASP A 249 9.28 -20.75 -5.94
N TRP A 250 9.76 -19.50 -5.84
CA TRP A 250 8.97 -18.33 -6.24
C TRP A 250 8.60 -18.36 -7.73
N ILE A 251 9.54 -18.74 -8.60
CA ILE A 251 9.26 -18.90 -10.04
C ILE A 251 8.22 -19.99 -10.28
N ASP A 252 8.37 -21.13 -9.61
CA ASP A 252 7.45 -22.26 -9.72
C ASP A 252 6.04 -21.93 -9.23
N ILE A 253 5.93 -21.28 -8.07
CA ILE A 253 4.64 -20.87 -7.50
C ILE A 253 3.95 -19.84 -8.40
N THR A 254 4.66 -18.81 -8.85
CA THR A 254 4.08 -17.75 -9.67
C THR A 254 3.83 -18.18 -11.12
N ALA A 255 4.32 -19.34 -11.55
CA ALA A 255 3.95 -19.97 -12.82
C ALA A 255 2.61 -20.71 -12.71
N ARG A 256 2.28 -21.21 -11.51
CA ARG A 256 1.03 -21.94 -11.22
C ARG A 256 -0.12 -21.04 -10.75
N ILE A 257 0.22 -19.91 -10.14
CA ILE A 257 -0.73 -18.96 -9.54
C ILE A 257 -0.61 -17.62 -10.25
N ASP A 258 -1.72 -17.10 -10.78
CA ASP A 258 -1.72 -15.79 -11.44
C ASP A 258 -1.17 -14.71 -10.49
N THR A 259 -0.19 -13.98 -11.00
CA THR A 259 0.60 -13.03 -10.23
C THR A 259 0.88 -11.81 -11.08
N HIS A 260 0.35 -10.66 -10.65
CA HIS A 260 0.61 -9.39 -11.29
C HIS A 260 2.12 -9.11 -11.38
N PHE A 261 2.59 -8.66 -12.56
CA PHE A 261 4.01 -8.47 -12.87
C PHE A 261 4.80 -7.69 -11.80
N LEU A 262 4.26 -6.56 -11.31
CA LEU A 262 4.95 -5.77 -10.27
C LEU A 262 5.17 -6.55 -8.97
N CYS A 263 4.23 -7.40 -8.58
CA CYS A 263 4.37 -8.25 -7.39
C CYS A 263 5.46 -9.31 -7.66
N PHE A 264 5.32 -10.05 -8.77
CA PHE A 264 6.31 -11.01 -9.25
C PHE A 264 7.75 -10.44 -9.23
N HIS A 265 7.91 -9.27 -9.83
CA HIS A 265 9.21 -8.61 -10.01
C HIS A 265 9.78 -8.05 -8.70
N HIS A 266 8.99 -7.33 -7.91
CA HIS A 266 9.50 -6.73 -6.67
C HIS A 266 9.96 -7.77 -5.65
N HIS A 267 9.28 -8.91 -5.56
CA HIS A 267 9.72 -10.00 -4.68
C HIS A 267 11.12 -10.49 -5.07
N LEU A 268 11.40 -10.66 -6.35
CA LEU A 268 12.73 -11.04 -6.85
C LEU A 268 13.79 -9.98 -6.55
N VAL A 269 13.43 -8.70 -6.67
CA VAL A 269 14.32 -7.58 -6.31
C VAL A 269 14.72 -7.65 -4.83
N PHE A 270 13.78 -7.93 -3.94
CA PHE A 270 14.09 -8.08 -2.51
C PHE A 270 14.92 -9.34 -2.22
N MET A 271 14.49 -10.50 -2.76
CA MET A 271 15.12 -11.80 -2.51
C MET A 271 16.58 -11.86 -2.97
N THR A 272 16.90 -11.22 -4.11
CA THR A 272 18.21 -11.29 -4.76
C THR A 272 19.13 -10.13 -4.40
N GLU A 273 18.70 -9.18 -3.55
CA GLU A 273 19.45 -7.96 -3.25
C GLU A 273 20.88 -8.24 -2.77
N LYS A 274 21.04 -9.25 -1.91
CA LYS A 274 22.34 -9.63 -1.34
C LYS A 274 23.18 -10.54 -2.25
N MET A 275 22.58 -11.08 -3.32
CA MET A 275 23.24 -11.98 -4.27
C MET A 275 23.86 -11.23 -5.44
N LEU A 276 23.35 -10.03 -5.73
CA LEU A 276 23.68 -9.27 -6.94
C LEU A 276 24.63 -8.11 -6.66
N SER A 277 25.46 -7.80 -7.65
CA SER A 277 26.25 -6.56 -7.66
C SER A 277 25.33 -5.33 -7.70
N LYS A 278 25.85 -4.15 -7.37
CA LYS A 278 25.08 -2.90 -7.49
C LYS A 278 24.59 -2.66 -8.93
N LYS A 279 25.41 -3.01 -9.93
CA LYS A 279 25.07 -2.85 -11.35
C LYS A 279 23.89 -3.74 -11.73
N ASP A 280 23.95 -5.01 -11.33
CA ASP A 280 22.93 -6.00 -11.70
C ASP A 280 21.61 -5.74 -10.97
N ARG A 281 21.65 -5.23 -9.73
CA ARG A 281 20.45 -4.74 -9.03
C ARG A 281 19.75 -3.61 -9.79
N VAL A 282 20.51 -2.62 -10.26
CA VAL A 282 19.95 -1.51 -11.04
C VAL A 282 19.34 -2.03 -12.35
N TYR A 283 20.02 -2.97 -13.00
CA TYR A 283 19.53 -3.59 -14.22
C TYR A 283 18.24 -4.39 -13.99
N LEU A 284 18.22 -5.31 -13.01
CA LEU A 284 17.03 -6.08 -12.63
C LEU A 284 15.85 -5.16 -12.33
N ASN A 285 16.05 -4.10 -11.54
CA ASN A 285 14.99 -3.14 -11.19
C ASN A 285 14.41 -2.39 -12.40
N ALA A 286 15.18 -2.25 -13.48
CA ALA A 286 14.76 -1.56 -14.69
C ALA A 286 13.90 -2.43 -15.60
N LEU A 287 13.93 -3.76 -15.47
CA LEU A 287 13.16 -4.69 -16.29
C LEU A 287 11.65 -4.47 -16.18
N LYS A 288 10.93 -4.71 -17.28
CA LYS A 288 9.49 -4.35 -17.43
C LYS A 288 8.60 -5.51 -17.86
N THR A 289 9.17 -6.68 -18.14
CA THR A 289 8.44 -7.84 -18.64
C THR A 289 8.87 -9.09 -17.88
N ARG A 290 7.97 -10.07 -17.76
CA ARG A 290 8.23 -11.32 -17.05
C ARG A 290 9.34 -12.10 -17.73
N GLU A 291 9.33 -12.12 -19.06
CA GLU A 291 10.30 -12.79 -19.93
C GLU A 291 11.71 -12.26 -19.68
N SER A 292 11.88 -10.93 -19.68
CA SER A 292 13.19 -10.31 -19.42
C SER A 292 13.73 -10.62 -18.02
N VAL A 293 12.85 -10.74 -17.02
CA VAL A 293 13.24 -11.09 -15.65
C VAL A 293 13.65 -12.56 -15.58
N LEU A 294 12.92 -13.46 -16.23
CA LEU A 294 13.27 -14.88 -16.29
C LEU A 294 14.60 -15.11 -17.04
N GLU A 295 14.82 -14.40 -18.14
CA GLU A 295 16.10 -14.43 -18.86
C GLU A 295 17.25 -13.95 -17.97
N PHE A 296 17.05 -12.85 -17.23
CA PHE A 296 18.03 -12.35 -16.27
C PHE A 296 18.37 -13.41 -15.21
N LEU A 297 17.35 -14.04 -14.61
CA LEU A 297 17.56 -15.07 -13.59
C LEU A 297 18.24 -16.32 -14.14
N GLY A 298 17.88 -16.74 -15.36
CA GLY A 298 18.53 -17.87 -16.04
C GLY A 298 20.02 -17.59 -16.29
N ASN A 299 20.36 -16.37 -16.71
CA ASN A 299 21.74 -15.99 -17.00
C ASN A 299 22.60 -15.80 -15.73
N HIS A 300 22.01 -15.35 -14.61
CA HIS A 300 22.76 -15.04 -13.38
C HIS A 300 22.78 -16.18 -12.38
N PHE A 301 21.74 -17.03 -12.36
CA PHE A 301 21.53 -18.03 -11.31
C PHE A 301 21.16 -19.42 -11.84
N ASP A 302 21.05 -19.59 -13.16
CA ASP A 302 20.52 -20.81 -13.81
C ASP A 302 19.11 -21.21 -13.31
N ILE A 303 18.31 -20.21 -12.92
CA ILE A 303 16.91 -20.39 -12.49
C ILE A 303 15.99 -20.27 -13.70
N LYS A 304 15.15 -21.28 -13.91
CA LYS A 304 14.21 -21.36 -15.05
C LYS A 304 12.88 -21.94 -14.59
N PRO A 305 11.75 -21.57 -15.21
CA PRO A 305 10.50 -22.27 -14.96
C PRO A 305 10.64 -23.75 -15.32
N SER A 306 10.25 -24.62 -14.40
CA SER A 306 10.09 -26.05 -14.59
C SER A 306 9.13 -26.35 -15.76
N PRO A 307 9.37 -27.42 -16.53
CA PRO A 307 8.72 -27.64 -17.83
C PRO A 307 7.24 -28.05 -17.79
N SER A 308 6.67 -28.39 -16.62
CA SER A 308 5.25 -28.68 -16.49
C SER A 308 4.66 -28.09 -15.21
N TYR A 309 3.64 -27.25 -15.36
CA TYR A 309 2.88 -26.72 -14.25
C TYR A 309 1.40 -26.86 -14.54
N GLU A 310 0.70 -27.59 -13.69
CA GLU A 310 -0.75 -27.45 -13.59
C GLU A 310 -1.05 -26.16 -12.82
N THR A 311 -1.88 -25.30 -13.42
CA THR A 311 -2.38 -24.08 -12.78
C THR A 311 -3.17 -24.47 -11.54
N ILE A 312 -2.92 -23.78 -10.42
CA ILE A 312 -3.70 -23.97 -9.20
C ILE A 312 -4.93 -23.07 -9.29
N GLU A 313 -6.10 -23.68 -9.17
CA GLU A 313 -7.37 -22.95 -9.11
C GLU A 313 -7.43 -22.14 -7.81
N GLN A 314 -7.58 -20.82 -7.94
CA GLN A 314 -7.69 -19.91 -6.79
C GLN A 314 -9.13 -19.87 -6.29
N ILE A 315 -9.29 -19.87 -4.97
CA ILE A 315 -10.56 -19.67 -4.30
C ILE A 315 -10.72 -18.17 -4.01
N PHE A 316 -11.85 -17.61 -4.44
CA PHE A 316 -12.26 -16.23 -4.19
C PHE A 316 -13.49 -16.18 -3.28
N CYS A 317 -13.71 -15.04 -2.62
CA CYS A 317 -14.88 -14.87 -1.76
C CYS A 317 -16.14 -14.64 -2.59
N ASP A 318 -16.89 -15.71 -2.81
CA ASP A 318 -18.22 -15.63 -3.39
C ASP A 318 -19.24 -15.19 -2.34
N ILE A 319 -20.12 -14.27 -2.73
CA ILE A 319 -21.26 -13.85 -1.93
C ILE A 319 -22.49 -14.28 -2.70
N ASP A 320 -23.27 -15.20 -2.15
CA ASP A 320 -24.59 -15.52 -2.68
C ASP A 320 -25.52 -14.32 -2.46
N GLU A 321 -25.60 -13.44 -3.47
CA GLU A 321 -26.46 -12.26 -3.47
C GLU A 321 -27.95 -12.60 -3.25
N SER A 322 -28.35 -13.86 -3.49
CA SER A 322 -29.72 -14.32 -3.30
C SER A 322 -30.13 -14.44 -1.82
N ASN A 323 -29.18 -14.66 -0.91
CA ASN A 323 -29.44 -14.70 0.54
C ASN A 323 -29.58 -13.29 1.15
N ILE A 324 -28.89 -12.29 0.61
CA ILE A 324 -29.04 -10.87 1.01
C ILE A 324 -30.46 -10.35 0.71
N ALA A 325 -31.10 -10.86 -0.36
CA ALA A 325 -32.46 -10.49 -0.71
C ALA A 325 -33.53 -11.10 0.24
N LYS A 326 -33.23 -12.20 0.92
CA LYS A 326 -34.17 -12.86 1.87
C LYS A 326 -34.21 -12.18 3.23
N GLU A 327 -33.06 -11.75 3.77
CA GLU A 327 -33.03 -11.02 5.05
C GLU A 327 -33.62 -9.61 4.95
N ARG A 328 -33.62 -9.01 3.76
CA ARG A 328 -34.35 -7.75 3.50
C ARG A 328 -35.87 -7.89 3.52
N ARG A 329 -36.42 -9.11 3.38
CA ARG A 329 -37.87 -9.34 3.30
C ARG A 329 -38.57 -9.59 4.64
N THR A 330 -37.84 -9.87 5.71
CA THR A 330 -38.46 -10.23 7.00
C THR A 330 -38.62 -9.07 7.97
N ASN A 331 -38.11 -7.87 7.66
CA ASN A 331 -38.25 -6.67 8.50
C ASN A 331 -38.74 -5.46 7.70
N LEU A 332 -39.94 -5.54 7.13
CA LEU A 332 -40.55 -4.40 6.45
C LEU A 332 -42.06 -4.38 6.70
N ASP A 333 -42.49 -3.66 7.73
CA ASP A 333 -43.81 -3.01 7.77
C ASP A 333 -43.79 -1.80 8.72
N SER A 334 -42.84 -0.90 8.48
CA SER A 334 -42.84 0.48 9.00
C SER A 334 -41.86 1.44 8.29
N ALA A 335 -40.91 0.93 7.47
CA ALA A 335 -39.83 1.72 6.89
C ALA A 335 -40.09 2.30 5.48
N ASP A 336 -41.25 2.03 4.86
CA ASP A 336 -41.44 2.29 3.41
C ASP A 336 -41.61 3.78 3.05
N GLN A 337 -41.89 4.64 4.04
CA GLN A 337 -41.95 6.09 3.82
C GLN A 337 -40.58 6.79 3.98
N PHE A 338 -39.66 6.18 4.73
CA PHE A 338 -38.32 6.71 5.03
C PHE A 338 -37.33 6.45 3.89
N TRP A 339 -37.41 5.26 3.25
CA TRP A 339 -36.50 4.87 2.16
C TRP A 339 -36.64 5.72 0.89
N ARG A 340 -37.83 6.19 0.55
CA ARG A 340 -38.05 7.01 -0.67
C ARG A 340 -37.39 8.39 -0.58
N TYR A 341 -37.39 9.02 0.60
CA TYR A 341 -36.69 10.29 0.84
C TYR A 341 -35.17 10.11 0.97
N SER A 342 -34.72 9.01 1.58
CA SER A 342 -33.30 8.66 1.68
C SER A 342 -32.67 8.41 0.30
N LEU A 343 -33.31 7.61 -0.57
CA LEU A 343 -32.79 7.32 -1.93
C LEU A 343 -32.61 8.56 -2.82
N LEU A 344 -33.54 9.52 -2.74
CA LEU A 344 -33.47 10.77 -3.49
C LEU A 344 -32.31 11.66 -3.02
N SER A 345 -32.06 11.68 -1.70
CA SER A 345 -30.95 12.41 -1.09
C SER A 345 -29.59 11.78 -1.41
N THR A 346 -29.51 10.43 -1.37
CA THR A 346 -28.30 9.67 -1.74
C THR A 346 -27.92 9.86 -3.21
N LYS A 347 -28.89 9.83 -4.14
CA LYS A 347 -28.63 10.09 -5.57
C LYS A 347 -28.05 11.48 -5.81
N MET A 348 -28.54 12.49 -5.09
CA MET A 348 -28.04 13.87 -5.23
C MET A 348 -26.60 14.01 -4.71
N VAL A 349 -26.26 13.35 -3.60
CA VAL A 349 -24.89 13.31 -3.07
C VAL A 349 -23.94 12.58 -4.03
N GLU A 350 -24.36 11.44 -4.60
CA GLU A 350 -23.57 10.70 -5.59
C GLU A 350 -23.31 11.52 -6.87
N GLU A 351 -24.29 12.30 -7.34
CA GLU A 351 -24.12 13.12 -8.53
C GLU A 351 -23.14 14.28 -8.30
N VAL A 352 -23.20 14.93 -7.13
CA VAL A 352 -22.25 15.98 -6.74
C VAL A 352 -20.85 15.39 -6.52
N GLN A 353 -20.74 14.20 -5.94
CA GLN A 353 -19.46 13.50 -5.75
C GLN A 353 -18.80 13.15 -7.10
N LYS A 354 -19.56 12.68 -8.09
CA LYS A 354 -19.05 12.43 -9.45
C LYS A 354 -18.54 13.71 -10.12
N LYS A 355 -19.28 14.82 -9.98
CA LYS A 355 -18.85 16.13 -10.51
C LYS A 355 -17.58 16.63 -9.83
N LEU A 356 -17.48 16.46 -8.51
CA LEU A 356 -16.30 16.81 -7.74
C LEU A 356 -15.07 16.00 -8.18
N GLN A 357 -15.20 14.69 -8.32
CA GLN A 357 -14.09 13.83 -8.76
C GLN A 357 -13.62 14.19 -10.18
N ALA A 358 -14.55 14.37 -11.11
CA ALA A 358 -14.23 14.75 -12.49
C ALA A 358 -13.50 16.11 -12.56
N GLU A 359 -13.82 17.05 -11.69
CA GLU A 359 -13.17 18.36 -11.64
C GLU A 359 -11.78 18.30 -10.98
N ILE A 360 -11.60 17.44 -9.97
CA ILE A 360 -10.29 17.15 -9.36
C ILE A 360 -9.33 16.58 -10.42
N ASP A 361 -9.80 15.65 -11.25
CA ASP A 361 -8.98 15.03 -12.29
C ASP A 361 -8.52 16.07 -13.34
N LYS A 362 -9.41 17.00 -13.74
CA LYS A 362 -9.05 18.12 -14.62
C LYS A 362 -8.03 19.06 -13.97
N PHE A 363 -8.24 19.43 -12.70
CA PHE A 363 -7.31 20.29 -11.96
C PHE A 363 -5.91 19.66 -11.87
N ASN A 364 -5.84 18.37 -11.53
CA ASN A 364 -4.57 17.62 -11.47
C ASN A 364 -3.86 17.56 -12.82
N GLN A 365 -4.61 17.40 -13.92
CA GLN A 365 -4.05 17.41 -15.26
C GLN A 365 -3.47 18.80 -15.64
N VAL A 366 -4.21 19.89 -15.35
CA VAL A 366 -3.72 21.27 -15.59
C VAL A 366 -2.50 21.59 -14.72
N GLN A 367 -2.46 21.14 -13.46
CA GLN A 367 -1.30 21.24 -12.57
C GLN A 367 -0.07 20.55 -13.14
N LYS A 368 -0.24 19.34 -13.68
CA LYS A 368 0.84 18.58 -14.33
C LYS A 368 1.40 19.31 -15.56
N ASP A 369 0.52 19.85 -16.40
CA ASP A 369 0.91 20.58 -17.61
C ASP A 369 1.62 21.90 -17.27
N TYR A 370 1.18 22.60 -16.22
CA TYR A 370 1.85 23.79 -15.70
C TYR A 370 3.28 23.49 -15.22
N HIS A 371 3.47 22.41 -14.44
CA HIS A 371 4.79 22.00 -13.98
C HIS A 371 5.71 21.56 -15.13
N LYS A 372 5.14 21.04 -16.22
CA LYS A 372 5.88 20.73 -17.44
C LYS A 372 6.33 22.01 -18.16
N ALA A 373 5.45 23.01 -18.27
CA ALA A 373 5.76 24.30 -18.86
C ALA A 373 6.83 25.07 -18.06
N LEU A 374 6.75 25.06 -16.73
CA LEU A 374 7.77 25.65 -15.85
C LEU A 374 9.16 25.02 -16.05
N ARG A 375 9.23 23.68 -16.14
CA ARG A 375 10.49 22.98 -16.42
C ARG A 375 11.05 23.35 -17.79
N LYS A 376 10.20 23.44 -18.82
CA LYS A 376 10.62 23.89 -20.16
C LYS A 376 11.17 25.32 -20.12
N ARG A 377 10.50 26.24 -19.39
CA ARG A 377 10.99 27.61 -19.22
C ARG A 377 12.37 27.64 -18.59
N GLN A 378 12.57 26.93 -17.48
CA GLN A 378 13.86 26.87 -16.78
C GLN A 378 14.99 26.33 -17.68
N GLN A 379 14.70 25.32 -18.50
CA GLN A 379 15.66 24.78 -19.47
C GLN A 379 16.03 25.82 -20.54
N LEU A 380 15.04 26.49 -21.13
CA LEU A 380 15.27 27.52 -22.14
C LEU A 380 16.04 28.72 -21.57
N ASP A 381 15.77 29.10 -20.32
CA ASP A 381 16.46 30.17 -19.59
C ASP A 381 17.95 29.82 -19.39
N GLY A 382 18.24 28.57 -19.00
CA GLY A 382 19.60 28.05 -18.93
C GLY A 382 20.32 28.10 -20.28
N GLN A 383 19.66 27.64 -21.35
CA GLN A 383 20.21 27.68 -22.71
C GLN A 383 20.45 29.11 -23.20
N LEU A 384 19.55 30.05 -22.90
CA LEU A 384 19.72 31.45 -23.28
C LEU A 384 20.94 32.06 -22.59
N ASN A 385 21.09 31.85 -21.28
CA ASN A 385 22.23 32.35 -20.51
C ASN A 385 23.56 31.78 -21.01
N GLU A 386 23.61 30.49 -21.36
CA GLU A 386 24.79 29.87 -21.98
C GLU A 386 25.14 30.56 -23.31
N ASN A 387 24.15 30.77 -24.20
CA ASN A 387 24.40 31.41 -25.48
C ASN A 387 24.77 32.90 -25.35
N ILE A 388 24.27 33.60 -24.33
CA ILE A 388 24.72 34.97 -23.99
C ILE A 388 26.21 34.96 -23.62
N SER A 389 26.65 34.00 -22.81
CA SER A 389 28.07 33.86 -22.44
C SER A 389 28.94 33.54 -23.66
N VAL A 390 28.53 32.58 -24.50
CA VAL A 390 29.24 32.23 -25.74
C VAL A 390 29.33 33.45 -26.67
N LYS A 391 28.24 34.23 -26.80
CA LYS A 391 28.26 35.45 -27.61
C LYS A 391 29.28 36.46 -27.08
N LYS A 392 29.33 36.70 -25.77
CA LYS A 392 30.32 37.59 -25.15
C LYS A 392 31.74 37.12 -25.41
N GLU A 393 32.00 35.83 -25.36
CA GLU A 393 33.32 35.26 -25.68
C GLU A 393 33.68 35.46 -27.15
N LEU A 394 32.75 35.19 -28.07
CA LEU A 394 32.95 35.41 -29.51
C LEU A 394 33.19 36.90 -29.85
N ASP A 395 32.57 37.82 -29.11
CA ASP A 395 32.74 39.27 -29.30
C ASP A 395 34.12 39.77 -28.85
N LEU A 396 34.87 38.98 -28.07
CA LEU A 396 36.25 39.30 -27.66
C LEU A 396 37.31 38.87 -28.70
N LEU A 397 36.93 38.02 -29.67
CA LEU A 397 37.83 37.49 -30.69
C LEU A 397 38.09 38.51 -31.80
N LYS A 398 39.31 38.51 -32.33
CA LYS A 398 39.76 39.32 -33.45
C LYS A 398 39.58 38.57 -34.78
N SER A 399 39.66 39.30 -35.89
CA SER A 399 39.51 38.74 -37.24
C SER A 399 40.51 37.63 -37.60
N GLU A 400 41.66 37.63 -36.93
CA GLU A 400 42.74 36.67 -37.12
C GLU A 400 42.62 35.41 -36.24
N ASP A 401 41.65 35.35 -35.33
CA ASP A 401 41.44 34.22 -34.42
C ASP A 401 40.61 33.10 -35.08
N ASP A 402 41.04 31.85 -34.88
CA ASP A 402 40.38 30.68 -35.45
C ASP A 402 39.24 30.16 -34.56
N VAL A 403 38.02 30.05 -35.11
CA VAL A 403 36.85 29.48 -34.44
C VAL A 403 36.60 28.06 -34.94
N PHE A 404 36.34 27.13 -34.02
CA PHE A 404 36.00 25.74 -34.34
C PHE A 404 34.68 25.33 -33.70
N LYS A 405 33.89 24.56 -34.44
CA LYS A 405 32.65 23.93 -33.96
C LYS A 405 32.85 22.42 -33.87
N LEU A 406 32.57 21.85 -32.69
CA LEU A 406 32.57 20.41 -32.49
C LEU A 406 31.29 19.79 -33.09
N ILE A 407 31.45 18.85 -34.02
CA ILE A 407 30.37 18.04 -34.59
C ILE A 407 30.76 16.56 -34.44
N GLY A 408 30.12 15.86 -33.50
CA GLY A 408 30.52 14.51 -33.13
C GLY A 408 31.95 14.49 -32.55
N PRO A 409 32.87 13.65 -33.08
CA PRO A 409 34.27 13.64 -32.65
C PRO A 409 35.16 14.66 -33.39
N CYS A 410 34.64 15.46 -34.32
CA CYS A 410 35.44 16.30 -35.21
C CYS A 410 35.28 17.80 -34.92
N LEU A 411 36.38 18.57 -35.00
CA LEU A 411 36.38 20.03 -34.96
C LEU A 411 36.38 20.58 -36.39
N ILE A 412 35.39 21.41 -36.70
CA ILE A 412 35.23 22.02 -38.02
C ILE A 412 35.45 23.52 -37.88
N LYS A 413 36.39 24.08 -38.66
CA LYS A 413 36.66 25.51 -38.68
C LYS A 413 35.43 26.28 -39.17
N GLN A 414 35.16 27.42 -38.56
CA GLN A 414 34.03 28.29 -38.87
C GLN A 414 34.55 29.71 -39.07
N ASP A 415 33.88 30.45 -39.94
CA ASP A 415 34.07 31.89 -40.01
C ASP A 415 33.52 32.57 -38.73
N LEU A 416 34.27 33.54 -38.20
CA LEU A 416 33.92 34.19 -36.94
C LEU A 416 32.59 34.96 -37.03
N GLU A 417 32.34 35.66 -38.14
CA GLU A 417 31.11 36.41 -38.34
C GLU A 417 29.92 35.46 -38.55
N GLU A 418 30.12 34.36 -39.27
CA GLU A 418 29.11 33.30 -39.38
C GLU A 418 28.79 32.67 -38.00
N ALA A 419 29.80 32.41 -37.17
CA ALA A 419 29.60 31.88 -35.82
C ALA A 419 28.80 32.85 -34.93
N LYS A 420 29.12 34.15 -34.95
CA LYS A 420 28.38 35.19 -34.24
C LYS A 420 26.92 35.28 -34.71
N GLN A 421 26.69 35.26 -36.02
CA GLN A 421 25.34 35.29 -36.59
C GLN A 421 24.52 34.05 -36.19
N ASN A 422 25.14 32.87 -36.17
CA ASN A 422 24.48 31.63 -35.79
C ASN A 422 24.06 31.63 -34.32
N VAL A 423 24.93 32.10 -33.42
CA VAL A 423 24.58 32.26 -31.99
C VAL A 423 23.48 33.30 -31.81
N ALA A 424 23.55 34.44 -32.52
CA ALA A 424 22.51 35.47 -32.46
C ALA A 424 21.13 34.96 -32.90
N LYS A 425 21.04 34.26 -34.04
CA LYS A 425 19.79 33.64 -34.52
C LYS A 425 19.23 32.62 -33.53
N ARG A 426 20.10 31.83 -32.89
CA ARG A 426 19.69 30.86 -31.86
C ARG A 426 19.14 31.55 -30.62
N MET A 427 19.78 32.63 -30.16
CA MET A 427 19.29 33.42 -29.03
C MET A 427 17.91 34.01 -29.32
N GLU A 428 17.68 34.54 -30.53
CA GLU A 428 16.39 35.07 -30.95
C GLU A 428 15.30 33.99 -30.92
N TYR A 429 15.60 32.80 -31.46
CA TYR A 429 14.69 31.66 -31.40
C TYR A 429 14.34 31.26 -29.95
N ILE A 430 15.35 31.10 -29.09
CA ILE A 430 15.15 30.72 -27.68
C ILE A 430 14.32 31.79 -26.95
N SER A 431 14.59 33.07 -27.21
CA SER A 431 13.85 34.19 -26.62
C SER A 431 12.38 34.19 -27.04
N SER A 432 12.10 33.87 -28.31
CA SER A 432 10.73 33.74 -28.80
C SER A 432 9.98 32.54 -28.17
N GLU A 433 10.66 31.42 -27.96
CA GLU A 433 10.09 30.24 -27.29
C GLU A 433 9.90 30.45 -25.79
N LEU A 434 10.76 31.23 -25.13
CA LEU A 434 10.58 31.66 -23.74
C LEU A 434 9.29 32.46 -23.60
N LYS A 435 9.08 33.47 -24.45
CA LYS A 435 7.86 34.28 -24.45
C LYS A 435 6.59 33.44 -24.64
N ARG A 436 6.60 32.50 -25.61
CA ARG A 436 5.49 31.55 -25.82
C ARG A 436 5.23 30.67 -24.60
N THR A 437 6.30 30.21 -23.94
CA THR A 437 6.20 29.37 -22.76
C THR A 437 5.65 30.16 -21.55
N GLU A 438 6.03 31.42 -21.40
CA GLU A 438 5.49 32.33 -20.38
C GLU A 438 4.00 32.63 -20.58
N GLU A 439 3.58 32.89 -21.82
CA GLU A 439 2.16 33.06 -22.18
C GLU A 439 1.34 31.79 -21.86
N LEU A 440 1.90 30.61 -22.14
CA LEU A 440 1.28 29.33 -21.78
C LEU A 440 1.19 29.13 -20.27
N ILE A 441 2.25 29.45 -19.52
CA ILE A 441 2.26 29.41 -18.05
C ILE A 441 1.15 30.29 -17.50
N GLY A 442 1.04 31.54 -17.95
CA GLY A 442 -0.01 32.47 -17.51
C GLY A 442 -1.43 31.99 -17.88
N THR A 443 -1.58 31.29 -19.01
CA THR A 443 -2.86 30.68 -19.40
C THR A 443 -3.23 29.50 -18.49
N LEU A 444 -2.25 28.64 -18.16
CA LEU A 444 -2.45 27.49 -17.30
C LEU A 444 -2.70 27.90 -15.84
N ASP A 445 -2.06 28.96 -15.37
CA ASP A 445 -2.25 29.54 -14.04
C ASP A 445 -3.71 30.03 -13.86
N LYS A 446 -4.22 30.82 -14.81
CA LYS A 446 -5.63 31.23 -14.84
C LYS A 446 -6.61 30.05 -14.87
N LYS A 447 -6.26 28.97 -15.59
CA LYS A 447 -7.08 27.74 -15.59
C LYS A 447 -7.06 27.03 -14.24
N GLN A 448 -5.93 27.01 -13.54
CA GLN A 448 -5.85 26.45 -12.19
C GLN A 448 -6.74 27.21 -11.23
N ASP A 449 -6.70 28.55 -11.27
CA ASP A 449 -7.57 29.38 -10.42
C ASP A 449 -9.05 29.11 -10.72
N ALA A 450 -9.44 29.06 -12.01
CA ALA A 450 -10.83 28.76 -12.39
C ALA A 450 -11.31 27.38 -11.91
N HIS A 451 -10.44 26.36 -11.99
CA HIS A 451 -10.74 25.03 -11.48
C HIS A 451 -10.77 25.00 -9.94
N ARG A 452 -9.90 25.75 -9.25
CA ARG A 452 -9.91 25.89 -7.78
C ARG A 452 -11.22 26.52 -7.31
N ASP A 453 -11.67 27.59 -7.94
CA ASP A 453 -12.95 28.24 -7.63
C ASP A 453 -14.14 27.30 -7.86
N THR A 454 -14.07 26.48 -8.91
CA THR A 454 -15.11 25.49 -9.22
C THR A 454 -15.12 24.36 -8.18
N LEU A 455 -13.94 23.90 -7.75
CA LEU A 455 -13.79 22.90 -6.69
C LEU A 455 -14.34 23.41 -5.36
N GLU A 456 -14.06 24.65 -4.97
CA GLU A 456 -14.60 25.26 -3.75
C GLU A 456 -16.14 25.30 -3.79
N LYS A 457 -16.74 25.70 -4.92
CA LYS A 457 -18.20 25.69 -5.10
C LYS A 457 -18.78 24.27 -5.02
N LEU A 458 -18.15 23.30 -5.67
CA LEU A 458 -18.59 21.90 -5.62
C LEU A 458 -18.45 21.29 -4.22
N GLN A 459 -17.39 21.65 -3.48
CA GLN A 459 -17.22 21.23 -2.09
C GLN A 459 -18.29 21.84 -1.18
N GLN A 460 -18.62 23.11 -1.34
CA GLN A 460 -19.73 23.74 -0.61
C GLN A 460 -21.08 23.08 -0.94
N MET A 461 -21.34 22.80 -2.23
CA MET A 461 -22.55 22.08 -2.65
C MET A 461 -22.60 20.66 -2.08
N PHE A 462 -21.45 19.98 -2.02
CA PHE A 462 -21.34 18.65 -1.43
C PHE A 462 -21.62 18.67 0.08
N GLN A 463 -21.04 19.61 0.82
CA GLN A 463 -21.31 19.81 2.24
C GLN A 463 -22.78 20.17 2.51
N GLN A 464 -23.37 21.04 1.69
CA GLN A 464 -24.80 21.37 1.79
C GLN A 464 -25.70 20.19 1.45
N ALA A 465 -25.34 19.36 0.47
CA ALA A 465 -26.06 18.14 0.11
C ALA A 465 -25.96 17.10 1.24
N GLN A 466 -24.79 16.93 1.85
CA GLN A 466 -24.59 16.07 3.02
C GLN A 466 -25.37 16.58 4.24
N ALA A 467 -25.34 17.88 4.52
CA ALA A 467 -26.08 18.50 5.62
C ALA A 467 -27.60 18.37 5.46
N LYS A 468 -28.12 18.54 4.23
CA LYS A 468 -29.54 18.29 3.92
C LYS A 468 -29.90 16.82 4.07
N ALA A 469 -29.03 15.90 3.65
CA ALA A 469 -29.22 14.46 3.84
C ALA A 469 -29.26 14.08 5.34
N SER A 470 -28.40 14.68 6.17
CA SER A 470 -28.39 14.46 7.63
C SER A 470 -29.59 15.09 8.36
N LEU A 471 -30.09 16.25 7.89
CA LEU A 471 -31.28 16.91 8.45
C LEU A 471 -32.59 16.17 8.12
N SER A 472 -32.68 15.55 6.94
CA SER A 472 -33.81 14.68 6.60
C SER A 472 -33.83 13.36 7.38
N GLY A 473 -32.69 12.93 7.92
CA GLY A 473 -32.59 11.74 8.79
C GLY A 473 -32.86 12.01 10.27
N SER A 474 -32.98 13.28 10.70
CA SER A 474 -33.12 13.68 12.12
C SER A 474 -34.49 14.24 12.50
N LYS A 475 -35.43 14.33 11.54
CA LYS A 475 -36.86 14.68 11.78
C LYS A 475 -37.81 13.47 11.66
N ALA A 476 -37.29 12.26 11.66
CA ALA A 476 -38.09 11.02 11.64
C ALA A 476 -37.95 10.27 12.97
#